data_AF-A0A133XQD1-F1
#
_entry.id   AF-A0A133XQD1-F1
#
_cell.length_a   1.000
_cell.length_b   1.000
_cell.length_c   1.000
_cell.angle_alpha   90.00
_cell.angle_beta   90.00
_cell.angle_gamma   90.00
#
_symmetry.space_group_name_H-M   'P 1'
#
loop_
_entity.id
_entity.type
_entity.pdbx_description
1 polymer ?
#
loop_
_entity_poly.entity_id
_entity_poly.type
_entity_poly.pdbx_seq_one_letter_code
_entity_poly.pdbx_strand_id
1 'polypeptide(L)' 'MWAGKWRLTVWARGSQLYGFRYRKTKVMYFKTKKQLCTYIQDHFLVAQIRWNEQNRLCSCVIKDR' A
#
# COMPACT_ATOMS: atom_id res chain seq x y z
N MET A 1 -9.76 2.46 19.98
CA MET A 1 -10.29 3.38 18.93
C MET A 1 -9.12 3.90 18.10
N TRP A 2 -9.04 3.57 16.81
CA TRP A 2 -7.96 3.98 15.90
C TRP A 2 -8.38 5.14 15.00
N ALA A 3 -9.29 5.98 15.48
CA ALA A 3 -9.81 7.14 14.78
C ALA A 3 -8.67 8.15 14.59
N GLY A 4 -8.16 8.30 13.37
CA GLY A 4 -7.12 9.29 13.10
C GLY A 4 -6.10 8.89 12.04
N LYS A 5 -5.66 7.62 12.05
CA LYS A 5 -4.43 7.20 11.34
C LYS A 5 -4.73 6.67 9.94
N TRP A 6 -3.83 6.96 9.01
CA TRP A 6 -3.84 6.38 7.67
C TRP A 6 -3.26 4.98 7.69
N ARG A 7 -3.94 4.03 7.06
CA ARG A 7 -3.45 2.64 6.94
C ARG A 7 -2.94 2.40 5.53
N LEU A 8 -1.66 2.15 5.39
CA LEU A 8 -1.04 1.66 4.17
C LEU A 8 -1.07 0.14 4.14
N THR A 9 -1.61 -0.44 3.07
CA THR A 9 -1.48 -1.87 2.76
C THR A 9 -0.67 -2.02 1.49
N VAL A 10 0.50 -2.64 1.61
CA VAL A 10 1.40 -2.94 0.51
C VAL A 10 1.09 -4.34 -0.02
N TRP A 11 0.86 -4.42 -1.31
CA TRP A 11 0.59 -5.65 -2.06
C TRP A 11 1.73 -5.88 -3.04
N ALA A 12 2.33 -7.06 -3.06
CA ALA A 12 3.25 -7.46 -4.13
C ALA A 12 2.51 -8.33 -5.15
N ARG A 13 2.81 -8.14 -6.43
CA ARG A 13 2.31 -9.03 -7.48
C ARG A 13 3.22 -10.26 -7.50
N GLY A 14 2.73 -11.40 -7.03
CA GLY A 14 3.49 -12.64 -7.08
C GLY A 14 3.65 -13.13 -8.51
N SER A 15 4.88 -13.45 -8.91
CA SER A 15 5.16 -14.16 -10.16
C SER A 15 5.01 -15.66 -9.90
N GLN A 16 3.83 -16.22 -10.17
CA GLN A 16 3.69 -17.65 -10.35
C GLN A 16 2.80 -17.88 -11.55
N LEU A 17 3.26 -18.77 -12.43
CA LEU A 17 2.85 -18.95 -13.82
C LEU A 17 1.35 -19.14 -14.08
N TYR A 18 0.49 -19.27 -13.06
CA TYR A 18 -0.94 -19.50 -13.23
C TYR A 18 -1.72 -18.77 -12.12
N GLY A 19 -2.26 -17.60 -12.44
CA GLY A 19 -3.21 -16.84 -11.61
C GLY A 19 -2.57 -15.63 -10.92
N PHE A 20 -3.06 -14.42 -11.25
CA PHE A 20 -2.63 -13.17 -10.62
C PHE A 20 -3.01 -13.14 -9.13
N ARG A 21 -2.16 -13.69 -8.25
CA ARG A 21 -2.31 -13.55 -6.80
C ARG A 21 -1.55 -12.32 -6.33
N TYR A 22 -2.31 -11.29 -5.93
CA TYR A 22 -1.78 -10.20 -5.12
C TYR A 22 -1.50 -10.76 -3.72
N ARG A 23 -0.24 -10.71 -3.28
CA ARG A 23 0.12 -11.08 -1.91
C ARG A 23 0.20 -9.83 -1.06
N LYS A 24 -0.51 -9.84 0.06
CA LYS A 24 -0.37 -8.78 1.06
C LYS A 24 1.00 -8.91 1.71
N THR A 25 1.86 -7.92 1.49
CA THR A 25 3.25 -7.94 1.94
C THR A 25 3.39 -7.25 3.29
N LYS A 26 2.80 -6.06 3.43
CA LYS A 26 3.02 -5.23 4.60
C LYS A 26 1.80 -4.36 4.91
N VAL A 27 1.56 -4.10 6.19
CA VAL A 27 0.58 -3.10 6.63
C VAL A 27 1.30 -2.13 7.54
N MET A 28 1.16 -0.83 7.27
CA MET A 28 1.77 0.23 8.06
C MET A 28 0.72 1.29 8.38
N TYR A 29 0.95 2.01 9.47
CA TYR A 29 0.05 3.06 9.93
C TYR A 29 0.81 4.38 10.03
N PHE A 30 0.22 5.43 9.49
CA PHE A 30 0.80 6.76 9.42
C PHE A 30 -0.14 7.77 10.07
N LYS A 31 0.44 8.82 10.67
CA LYS A 31 -0.37 9.90 11.25
C LYS A 31 -1.01 10.77 10.17
N THR A 32 -0.33 10.99 9.04
CA THR A 32 -0.79 11.87 7.96
C THR A 32 -0.66 11.21 6.58
N LYS A 33 -1.51 11.66 5.64
CA LYS A 33 -1.46 11.24 4.23
C LYS A 33 -0.10 11.59 3.59
N LYS A 34 0.45 12.76 3.93
CA LYS A 34 1.73 13.25 3.40
C LYS A 34 2.88 12.30 3.75
N GLN A 35 3.01 11.90 5.03
CA GLN A 35 4.03 10.93 5.44
C GLN A 35 3.89 9.60 4.71
N LEU A 36 2.65 9.12 4.56
CA LEU A 36 2.37 7.89 3.84
C LEU A 36 2.79 7.99 2.37
N CYS A 37 2.45 9.09 1.67
CA CYS A 37 2.87 9.32 0.28
C CYS A 37 4.41 9.35 0.15
N THR A 38 5.08 10.13 0.99
CA THR A 38 6.55 10.24 0.96
C THR A 38 7.19 8.87 1.19
N TYR A 39 6.70 8.11 2.17
CA TYR A 39 7.20 6.76 2.43
C TYR A 39 7.02 5.82 1.24
N ILE A 40 5.88 5.89 0.55
CA ILE A 40 5.64 5.07 -0.64
C ILE A 40 6.62 5.43 -1.76
N GLN A 41 6.80 6.73 -2.02
CA GLN A 41 7.66 7.21 -3.10
C GLN A 41 9.14 6.88 -2.86
N ASP A 42 9.60 6.94 -1.61
CA ASP A 42 11.00 6.71 -1.26
C ASP A 42 11.36 5.22 -1.22
N HIS A 43 10.44 4.37 -0.74
CA HIS A 43 10.75 2.96 -0.46
C HIS A 43 10.25 1.96 -1.52
N PHE A 44 9.28 2.32 -2.37
CA PHE A 44 8.64 1.35 -3.26
C PHE A 44 8.50 1.85 -4.70
N LEU A 45 8.75 0.93 -5.65
CA LEU A 45 8.39 1.14 -7.05
C LEU A 45 6.96 0.67 -7.28
N VAL A 46 6.03 1.62 -7.25
CA VAL A 46 4.60 1.32 -7.21
C VAL A 46 4.04 1.10 -8.61
N ALA A 47 3.34 -0.02 -8.80
CA ALA A 47 2.55 -0.31 -9.99
C ALA A 47 1.19 0.40 -9.97
N GLN A 48 0.52 0.41 -8.81
CA GLN A 48 -0.83 0.93 -8.66
C GLN A 48 -1.07 1.43 -7.24
N ILE A 49 -1.79 2.55 -7.08
CA ILE A 49 -2.23 3.04 -5.77
C ILE A 49 -3.74 3.22 -5.79
N ARG A 50 -4.42 2.74 -4.76
CA ARG A 50 -5.83 3.03 -4.48
C ARG A 50 -5.96 3.69 -3.12
N TRP A 51 -6.66 4.82 -3.11
CA TRP A 51 -6.96 5.58 -1.90
C TRP A 51 -8.44 5.43 -1.56
N ASN A 52 -8.74 5.24 -0.28
CA ASN A 52 -10.08 5.33 0.27
C ASN A 52 -10.05 6.34 1.41
N GLU A 53 -10.41 7.59 1.08
CA GLU A 53 -10.29 8.72 2.00
C GLU A 53 -11.31 8.66 3.14
N GLN A 54 -12.52 8.15 2.87
CA GLN A 54 -13.56 7.94 3.87
C GLN A 54 -13.07 7.05 5.03
N ASN A 55 -12.30 6.00 4.70
CA ASN A 55 -11.78 5.05 5.68
C ASN A 55 -10.31 5.30 6.04
N ARG A 56 -9.68 6.33 5.46
CA ARG A 56 -8.23 6.63 5.58
C ARG A 56 -7.35 5.42 5.25
N LEU A 57 -7.73 4.67 4.21
CA LEU A 57 -6.98 3.51 3.72
C LEU A 57 -6.23 3.86 2.45
N CYS A 58 -5.03 3.32 2.32
CA CYS A 58 -4.24 3.34 1.10
C CYS A 58 -3.81 1.90 0.81
N SER A 59 -4.09 1.43 -0.39
CA SER A 59 -3.59 0.15 -0.90
C SER A 59 -2.62 0.45 -2.04
N CYS A 60 -1.35 0.11 -1.88
CA CYS A 60 -0.37 0.21 -2.95
C CYS A 60 0.03 -1.19 -3.43
N VAL A 61 0.15 -1.35 -4.75
CA VAL A 61 0.67 -2.55 -5.40
C VAL A 61 2.08 -2.23 -5.87
N ILE A 62 3.09 -2.93 -5.39
CA ILE A 62 4.48 -2.76 -5.77
C ILE A 62 4.82 -3.70 -6.95
N LYS A 63 5.70 -3.24 -7.84
CA LYS A 63 6.29 -4.10 -8.87
C LYS A 63 7.40 -4.93 -8.22
N ASP A 64 7.37 -6.23 -8.46
CA ASP A 64 8.55 -7.08 -8.24
C ASP A 64 9.63 -6.60 -9.23
N ARG A 65 10.84 -6.40 -8.73
CA ARG A 65 11.94 -5.80 -9.50
C ARG A 65 12.61 -6.85 -10.38
#